data_AF-A0A2G4JHW2-F1
#
_entry.id   AF-A0A2G4JHW2-F1
#
_cell.length_a   1.000
_cell.length_b   1.000
_cell.length_c   1.000
_cell.angle_alpha   90.00
_cell.angle_beta   90.00
_cell.angle_gamma   90.00
#
_symmetry.space_group_name_H-M   'P 1'
#
loop_
_entity.id
_entity.type
_entity.pdbx_description
1 polymer ?
#
loop_
_entity_poly.entity_id
_entity_poly.type
_entity_poly.pdbx_seq_one_letter_code
_entity_poly.pdbx_strand_id
1 'polypeptide(L)' 'MRQKTSLTLSEDVLAGVTKASRRGESRSETVNRLLRERLADVAAHLVHEREVAQINRHADALNAEAADVLAYQGEV' A
#
# COMPACT_ATOMS: atom_id res chain seq x y z
N MET A 1 15.32 2.55 18.27
CA MET A 1 15.66 3.83 18.96
C MET A 1 14.95 4.97 18.24
N ARG A 2 14.60 6.06 18.93
CA ARG A 2 14.01 7.26 18.31
C ARG A 2 15.04 8.38 18.27
N GLN A 3 15.10 9.12 17.17
CA GLN A 3 15.93 10.32 17.03
C GLN A 3 15.01 11.54 16.89
N LYS A 4 15.27 12.61 17.65
CA LYS A 4 14.51 13.85 17.51
C LYS A 4 14.85 14.48 16.17
N THR A 5 13.81 14.81 15.40
CA THR A 5 13.93 15.44 14.08
C THR A 5 13.00 16.65 14.07
N SER A 6 13.51 17.82 13.71
CA SER A 6 12.69 19.00 13.49
C SER A 6 12.15 18.96 12.06
N LEU A 7 10.85 19.17 11.90
CA LEU A 7 10.18 19.16 10.60
C LEU A 7 9.38 20.44 10.45
N THR A 8 9.57 21.14 9.34
CA THR A 8 8.68 22.23 8.93
C THR A 8 7.47 21.61 8.24
N LEU A 9 6.28 21.83 8.79
CA LEU A 9 5.01 21.35 8.25
C LEU A 9 4.09 22.54 8.03
N SER A 10 3.25 22.46 6.99
CA SER A 10 2.19 23.43 6.78
C SER A 10 1.09 23.28 7.84
N GLU A 11 0.31 24.35 8.03
CA GLU A 11 -0.72 24.41 9.08
C GLU A 11 -1.82 23.35 8.87
N ASP A 12 -2.20 23.10 7.63
CA ASP A 12 -3.19 22.08 7.26
C ASP A 12 -2.70 20.66 7.59
N VAL A 13 -1.43 20.37 7.34
CA VAL A 13 -0.82 19.08 7.71
C VAL A 13 -0.80 18.92 9.24
N LEU A 14 -0.44 19.97 9.97
CA LEU A 14 -0.43 19.93 11.44
C LEU A 14 -1.85 19.74 12.02
N ALA A 15 -2.85 20.38 11.42
CA ALA A 15 -4.25 20.19 11.77
C ALA A 15 -4.71 18.74 11.48
N GLY A 16 -4.32 18.19 10.34
CA GLY A 16 -4.58 16.79 9.97
C GLY A 16 -3.96 15.80 10.95
N VAL A 17 -2.71 16.02 11.35
CA VAL A 17 -2.03 15.22 12.39
C VAL A 17 -2.78 15.28 13.71
N THR A 18 -3.20 16.48 14.13
CA THR A 18 -3.97 16.64 15.38
C THR A 18 -5.28 15.86 15.33
N LYS A 19 -6.01 15.94 14.21
CA LYS A 19 -7.27 15.20 14.02
C LYS A 19 -7.08 13.69 13.96
N ALA A 20 -5.96 13.22 13.42
CA ALA A 20 -5.61 11.80 13.31
C ALA A 20 -5.02 11.21 14.60
N SER A 21 -4.80 12.03 15.64
CA SER A 21 -4.27 11.57 16.92
C SER A 21 -5.23 10.62 17.61
N ARG A 22 -4.69 9.52 18.17
CA ARG A 22 -5.46 8.60 19.01
C ARG A 22 -5.41 9.06 20.46
N ARG A 23 -6.38 8.65 21.27
CA ARG A 23 -6.43 9.00 22.70
C ARG A 23 -5.12 8.62 23.38
N GLY A 24 -4.43 9.61 23.97
CA GLY A 24 -3.17 9.42 24.67
C GLY A 24 -1.91 9.46 23.80
N GLU A 25 -2.02 9.59 22.47
CA GLU A 25 -0.85 9.81 21.61
C GLU A 25 -0.35 11.26 21.71
N SER A 26 0.97 11.42 21.83
CA SER A 26 1.63 12.70 21.55
C SER A 26 1.65 12.99 20.05
N ARG A 27 1.79 14.27 19.67
CA ARG A 27 1.96 14.68 18.26
C ARG A 27 3.11 13.91 17.57
N SER A 28 4.22 13.70 18.27
CA SER A 28 5.37 12.97 17.72
C SER A 28 5.08 11.48 17.48
N GLU A 29 4.26 10.86 18.33
CA GLU A 29 3.84 9.48 18.17
C GLU A 29 2.87 9.33 17.01
N THR A 30 1.89 10.23 16.91
CA THR A 30 0.95 10.28 15.78
C THR A 30 1.69 10.46 14.46
N VAL A 31 2.61 11.44 14.35
CA VAL A 31 3.42 11.64 13.13
C VAL A 31 4.22 10.38 12.79
N ASN A 32 4.92 9.79 13.77
CA ASN A 32 5.72 8.61 13.52
C ASN A 32 4.87 7.39 13.12
N ARG A 33 3.66 7.22 13.68
CA ARG A 33 2.74 6.16 13.29
C ARG A 33 2.26 6.35 11.85
N LEU A 34 1.77 7.53 11.51
CA LEU A 34 1.29 7.86 10.15
C LEU A 34 2.39 7.66 9.11
N LEU A 35 3.62 8.08 9.41
CA LEU A 35 4.76 7.85 8.52
C LEU A 35 5.06 6.36 8.33
N ARG A 36 5.00 5.55 9.40
CA ARG A 36 5.22 4.10 9.31
C ARG A 36 4.14 3.42 8.49
N GLU A 37 2.88 3.74 8.73
CA GLU A 37 1.74 3.23 7.97
C GLU A 37 1.93 3.57 6.49
N ARG A 38 2.20 4.84 6.17
CA ARG A 38 2.40 5.26 4.79
C ARG A 38 3.61 4.62 4.10
N LEU A 39 4.74 4.48 4.79
CA LEU A 39 5.93 3.83 4.24
C LEU A 39 5.69 2.33 3.98
N ALA A 40 4.93 1.67 4.86
CA ALA A 40 4.52 0.28 4.64
C ALA A 40 3.61 0.17 3.41
N ASP A 41 2.64 1.06 3.26
CA ASP A 41 1.75 1.10 2.09
C ASP A 41 2.53 1.32 0.78
N VAL A 42 3.50 2.25 0.78
CA VAL A 42 4.36 2.49 -0.38
C VAL A 42 5.18 1.26 -0.72
N ALA A 43 5.77 0.58 0.27
CA ALA A 43 6.53 -0.64 0.04
C ALA A 43 5.64 -1.77 -0.52
N ALA A 44 4.45 -1.95 0.04
CA ALA A 44 3.48 -2.92 -0.45
C ALA A 44 3.02 -2.61 -1.88
N HIS A 45 2.77 -1.34 -2.20
CA HIS A 45 2.36 -0.92 -3.54
C HIS A 45 3.46 -1.19 -4.59
N LEU A 46 4.72 -0.94 -4.26
CA LEU A 46 5.84 -1.22 -5.16
C LEU A 46 6.01 -2.73 -5.42
N VAL A 47 5.75 -3.56 -4.42
CA VAL A 47 5.73 -5.03 -4.60
C VAL A 47 4.55 -5.42 -5.48
N HIS A 48 3.36 -4.90 -5.19
CA HIS A 48 2.15 -5.18 -5.95
C HIS A 48 2.27 -4.81 -7.43
N GLU A 49 2.85 -3.65 -7.75
CA GLU A 49 3.09 -3.25 -9.15
C GLU A 49 4.02 -4.22 -9.88
N ARG A 50 5.06 -4.73 -9.20
CA ARG A 50 5.98 -5.73 -9.77
C ARG A 50 5.26 -7.05 -10.02
N GLU A 51 4.41 -7.48 -9.10
CA GLU A 51 3.60 -8.69 -9.22
C GLU A 51 2.62 -8.59 -10.39
N VAL A 52 1.88 -7.48 -10.49
CA VAL A 52 0.98 -7.20 -11.61
C VAL A 52 1.74 -7.20 -12.93
N ALA A 53 2.91 -6.56 -12.99
CA ALA A 53 3.75 -6.59 -14.17
C ALA A 53 4.19 -8.02 -14.54
N GLN A 54 4.43 -8.89 -13.56
CA GLN A 54 4.78 -10.29 -13.81
C GLN A 54 3.60 -11.10 -14.33
N ILE A 55 2.41 -10.95 -13.74
CA ILE A 55 1.19 -11.60 -14.23
C ILE A 55 0.93 -11.18 -15.68
N ASN A 56 0.99 -9.88 -15.95
CA ASN A 56 0.73 -9.34 -17.29
C ASN A 56 1.74 -9.83 -18.34
N ARG A 57 3.01 -10.06 -17.96
CA ARG A 57 4.00 -10.67 -18.88
C ARG A 57 3.61 -12.08 -19.33
N HIS A 58 2.84 -12.80 -18.53
CA HIS A 58 2.38 -14.16 -18.83
C HIS A 58 0.89 -14.23 -19.18
N ALA A 59 0.23 -13.07 -19.39
CA ALA A 59 -1.21 -13.00 -19.57
C ALA A 59 -1.72 -13.87 -20.73
N ASP A 60 -1.04 -13.86 -21.87
CA ASP A 60 -1.48 -14.63 -23.04
C ASP A 60 -1.47 -16.15 -22.77
N ALA A 61 -0.43 -16.65 -22.12
CA ALA A 61 -0.32 -18.06 -21.76
C ALA A 61 -1.37 -18.46 -20.70
N LEU A 62 -1.52 -17.63 -19.66
CA LEU A 62 -2.51 -17.84 -18.60
C LEU A 62 -3.95 -17.78 -19.14
N ASN A 63 -4.23 -16.86 -20.07
CA ASN A 63 -5.54 -16.74 -20.72
C ASN A 63 -5.83 -17.93 -21.64
N ALA A 64 -4.82 -18.44 -22.36
CA ALA A 64 -4.97 -19.63 -23.19
C ALA A 64 -5.28 -20.88 -22.34
N GLU A 65 -4.58 -21.07 -21.23
CA GLU A 65 -4.87 -22.16 -20.28
C GLU A 65 -6.27 -22.03 -19.67
N ALA A 66 -6.67 -20.82 -19.26
CA ALA A 66 -8.01 -20.58 -18.72
C ALA A 66 -9.10 -20.87 -19.76
N ALA A 67 -8.89 -20.49 -21.03
CA ALA A 67 -9.82 -20.76 -22.12
C ALA A 67 -9.97 -22.26 -22.39
N ASP A 68 -8.87 -23.02 -22.33
CA ASP A 68 -8.87 -24.48 -22.50
C ASP A 68 -9.68 -25.17 -21.39
N VAL A 69 -9.44 -24.80 -20.13
CA VAL A 69 -10.22 -25.33 -18.99
C VAL A 69 -11.71 -24.99 -19.10
N LEU A 70 -12.04 -23.76 -19.51
CA LEU A 70 -13.44 -23.35 -19.69
C LEU A 70 -14.11 -24.11 -20.83
N ALA A 71 -13.40 -24.38 -21.93
CA ALA A 71 -13.92 -25.19 -23.02
C ALA A 71 -14.27 -26.61 -22.55
N TYR A 72 -13.39 -27.24 -21.77
CA TYR A 72 -13.64 -28.56 -21.18
C TYR A 72 -14.87 -28.61 -20.26
N GLN A 73 -15.16 -27.52 -19.53
CA GLN A 73 -16.33 -27.43 -18.64
C GLN A 73 -17.64 -27.15 -19.37
N GLY A 74 -17.59 -26.53 -20.55
CA GLY A 74 -18.75 -26.20 -21.38
C GLY A 74 -19.22 -27.33 -22.30
N GLU A 75 -18.44 -28.40 -22.46
CA GLU A 75 -18.76 -29.59 -23.26
C GLU A 75 -19.57 -30.67 -22.49
N VAL A 76 -20.29 -30.27 -21.42
CA VAL A 76 -21.22 -31.15 -20.64
C VAL A 76 -22.68 -30.77 -20.87
#